data_AF-A0A849Z2M9-F1
#
_entry.id   AF-A0A849Z2M9-F1
#
_cell.length_a   1.000
_cell.length_b   1.000
_cell.length_c   1.000
_cell.angle_alpha   90.00
_cell.angle_beta   90.00
_cell.angle_gamma   90.00
#
_symmetry.space_group_name_H-M   'P 1'
#
loop_
_entity.id
_entity.type
_entity.pdbx_description
1 polymer ?
#
loop_
_entity_poly.entity_id
_entity_poly.type
_entity_poly.pdbx_seq_one_letter_code
_entity_poly.pdbx_strand_id
1 'polypeptide(L)'
;MGPEPRCAETALLFDSHLDPCELVAYLRSPRAIRERSARLYERARSGLSPTFRVRDEKLADVAAYVAGFLMERCPRLRAPLNGRLRHFDAGGVPRVARLEEDLAGLDPRERARTKIDLIVPSVLLDAGAGSVWGFQEDGVRYTRSEGLALASLQLFRSGALPGSGVDLRCEAAGLQRLTASELATAFQVRPGNDLVGLEGRRSVLVSLGCALESRPDLFGFGSGGRPGALVDWALSHASGKKLDASSLLGAILDGLASVWPGRVELQGQNLGDTWHHPALGDGAAGLVPFHKLSQWLTWSLVEPLADAGVETIGLESL
;
A
#
# COMPACT_ATOMS: atom_id res chain seq x y z
N MET A 1 -20.15 -46.74 8.13
CA MET A 1 -20.73 -45.39 8.26
C MET A 1 -19.68 -44.50 8.91
N GLY A 2 -18.84 -43.87 8.10
CA GLY A 2 -17.91 -42.84 8.58
C GLY A 2 -18.60 -41.47 8.52
N PRO A 3 -18.29 -40.53 9.43
CA PRO A 3 -18.90 -39.21 9.41
C PRO A 3 -18.39 -38.43 8.18
N GLU A 4 -19.33 -37.90 7.39
CA GLU A 4 -19.03 -36.97 6.30
C GLU A 4 -18.42 -35.67 6.86
N PRO A 5 -17.46 -35.04 6.15
CA PRO A 5 -16.90 -33.77 6.56
C PRO A 5 -17.90 -32.63 6.27
N ARG A 6 -18.71 -32.28 7.26
CA ARG A 6 -19.47 -31.02 7.30
C ARG A 6 -18.51 -29.84 7.52
N CYS A 7 -17.81 -29.39 6.49
CA CYS A 7 -17.05 -28.14 6.58
C CYS A 7 -17.00 -27.30 5.30
N ALA A 8 -17.60 -27.74 4.19
CA ALA A 8 -17.58 -27.01 2.91
C ALA A 8 -18.86 -26.20 2.61
N GLU A 9 -20.01 -26.55 3.19
CA GLU A 9 -21.29 -25.91 2.86
C GLU A 9 -21.56 -24.58 3.57
N THR A 10 -20.86 -24.29 4.68
CA THR A 10 -21.15 -23.09 5.48
C THR A 10 -20.61 -21.79 4.85
N ALA A 11 -19.72 -21.88 3.85
CA ALA A 11 -19.09 -20.72 3.21
C ALA A 11 -19.82 -20.22 1.94
N LEU A 12 -20.71 -21.04 1.35
CA LEU A 12 -21.40 -20.71 0.09
C LEU A 12 -22.62 -19.80 0.27
N LEU A 13 -23.13 -19.63 1.50
CA LEU A 13 -24.37 -18.91 1.78
C LEU A 13 -24.17 -17.47 2.31
N PHE A 14 -22.95 -17.03 2.59
CA PHE A 14 -22.74 -15.73 3.23
C PHE A 14 -22.96 -14.53 2.28
N ASP A 15 -22.71 -14.69 0.98
CA ASP A 15 -22.75 -13.56 0.02
C ASP A 15 -24.17 -13.22 -0.47
N SER A 16 -25.10 -14.18 -0.49
CA SER A 16 -26.44 -13.96 -1.06
C SER A 16 -27.39 -13.16 -0.17
N HIS A 17 -26.96 -12.78 1.03
CA HIS A 17 -27.79 -12.11 2.03
C HIS A 17 -27.26 -10.75 2.49
N LEU A 18 -26.04 -10.37 2.10
CA LEU A 18 -25.51 -9.04 2.41
C LEU A 18 -26.19 -7.99 1.53
N ASP A 19 -26.51 -6.84 2.11
CA ASP A 19 -26.84 -5.70 1.28
C ASP A 19 -25.60 -5.22 0.47
N PRO A 20 -25.79 -4.45 -0.61
CA PRO A 20 -24.66 -4.07 -1.46
C PRO A 20 -23.56 -3.27 -0.76
N CYS A 21 -23.90 -2.45 0.25
CA CYS A 21 -22.93 -1.67 1.01
C CYS A 21 -22.11 -2.57 1.93
N GLU A 22 -22.76 -3.52 2.60
CA GLU A 22 -22.09 -4.53 3.41
C GLU A 22 -21.13 -5.39 2.56
N LEU A 23 -21.53 -5.74 1.33
CA LEU A 23 -20.69 -6.48 0.40
C LEU A 23 -19.46 -5.67 -0.05
N VAL A 24 -19.60 -4.38 -0.33
CA VAL A 24 -18.45 -3.50 -0.63
C VAL A 24 -17.50 -3.44 0.57
N ALA A 25 -18.02 -3.23 1.78
CA ALA A 25 -17.22 -3.18 3.00
C ALA A 25 -16.49 -4.51 3.24
N TYR A 26 -17.17 -5.64 3.02
CA TYR A 26 -16.57 -6.97 3.08
C TYR A 26 -15.43 -7.11 2.06
N LEU A 27 -15.67 -6.81 0.78
CA LEU A 27 -14.65 -6.93 -0.28
C LEU A 27 -13.46 -5.97 -0.10
N ARG A 28 -13.62 -4.91 0.70
CA ARG A 28 -12.55 -3.99 1.14
C ARG A 28 -11.98 -4.36 2.53
N SER A 29 -12.01 -5.63 2.91
CA SER A 29 -11.47 -6.10 4.19
C SER A 29 -10.40 -7.20 4.03
N PRO A 30 -9.46 -7.33 4.99
CA PRO A 30 -8.54 -8.49 5.03
C PRO A 30 -9.27 -9.83 5.09
N ARG A 31 -10.44 -9.85 5.72
CA ARG A 31 -11.28 -11.04 5.82
C ARG A 31 -11.66 -11.57 4.43
N ALA A 32 -12.13 -10.72 3.52
CA ALA A 32 -12.46 -11.15 2.17
C ALA A 32 -11.24 -11.62 1.39
N ILE A 33 -10.09 -10.97 1.54
CA ILE A 33 -8.83 -11.40 0.90
C ILE A 33 -8.51 -12.83 1.30
N ARG A 34 -8.57 -13.14 2.60
CA ARG A 34 -8.28 -14.47 3.14
C ARG A 34 -9.31 -15.50 2.73
N GLU A 35 -10.59 -15.21 2.93
CA GLU A 35 -11.67 -16.17 2.62
C GLU A 35 -11.71 -16.50 1.12
N ARG A 36 -11.54 -15.52 0.23
CA ARG A 36 -11.53 -15.75 -1.23
C ARG A 36 -10.25 -16.44 -1.70
N SER A 37 -9.08 -16.02 -1.19
CA SER A 37 -7.80 -16.64 -1.56
C SER A 37 -7.70 -18.07 -1.04
N ALA A 38 -8.23 -18.38 0.15
CA ALA A 38 -8.28 -19.73 0.69
C ALA A 38 -9.08 -20.68 -0.22
N ARG A 39 -10.20 -20.24 -0.79
CA ARG A 39 -10.97 -21.04 -1.76
C ARG A 39 -10.15 -21.36 -3.00
N LEU A 40 -9.41 -20.39 -3.54
CA LEU A 40 -8.52 -20.62 -4.69
C LEU A 40 -7.35 -21.54 -4.34
N TYR A 41 -6.78 -21.38 -3.15
CA TYR A 41 -5.72 -22.24 -2.63
C TYR A 41 -6.18 -23.70 -2.53
N GLU A 42 -7.34 -23.96 -1.91
CA GLU A 42 -7.88 -25.33 -1.76
C GLU A 42 -8.18 -25.98 -3.12
N ARG A 43 -8.66 -25.20 -4.09
CA ARG A 43 -8.83 -25.67 -5.47
C ARG A 43 -7.49 -26.03 -6.11
N ALA A 44 -6.48 -25.17 -5.99
CA ALA A 44 -5.15 -25.44 -6.53
C ALA A 44 -4.51 -26.68 -5.88
N ARG A 45 -4.69 -26.83 -4.57
CA ARG A 45 -4.24 -27.99 -3.79
C ARG A 45 -4.93 -29.28 -4.21
N SER A 46 -6.21 -29.20 -4.57
CA SER A 46 -7.00 -30.32 -5.10
C SER A 46 -6.73 -30.61 -6.59
N GLY A 47 -5.75 -29.96 -7.22
CA GLY A 47 -5.43 -30.14 -8.64
C GLY A 47 -6.44 -29.53 -9.61
N LEU A 48 -7.35 -28.68 -9.12
CA LEU A 48 -8.40 -28.02 -9.91
C LEU A 48 -7.99 -26.63 -10.44
N SER A 49 -6.72 -26.26 -10.30
CA SER A 49 -6.17 -25.04 -10.89
C SER A 49 -5.50 -25.35 -12.22
N PRO A 50 -5.82 -24.62 -13.30
CA PRO A 50 -5.16 -24.80 -14.59
C PRO A 50 -3.73 -24.23 -14.62
N THR A 51 -3.38 -23.36 -13.66
CA THR A 51 -2.14 -22.56 -13.68
C THR A 51 -1.16 -22.91 -12.56
N PHE A 52 -1.66 -23.40 -11.42
CA PHE A 52 -0.85 -23.66 -10.24
C PHE A 52 -1.01 -25.10 -9.76
N ARG A 53 0.11 -25.70 -9.32
CA ARG A 53 0.14 -26.98 -8.60
C ARG A 53 0.75 -26.75 -7.23
N VAL A 54 0.05 -27.14 -6.18
CA VAL A 54 0.59 -27.12 -4.80
C VAL A 54 1.34 -28.42 -4.57
N ARG A 55 2.56 -28.32 -4.02
CA ARG A 55 3.40 -29.45 -3.62
C ARG A 55 3.60 -29.41 -2.11
N ASP A 56 2.65 -29.98 -1.37
CA ASP A 56 2.68 -29.98 0.10
C ASP A 56 3.95 -30.65 0.64
N GLU A 57 4.48 -31.64 -0.09
CA GLU A 57 5.72 -32.33 0.25
C GLU A 57 6.96 -31.41 0.26
N LYS A 58 6.86 -30.21 -0.33
CA LYS A 58 7.92 -29.20 -0.34
C LYS A 58 7.80 -28.15 0.76
N LEU A 59 6.74 -28.17 1.57
CA LEU A 59 6.52 -27.14 2.59
C LEU A 59 7.66 -27.12 3.63
N ALA A 60 8.15 -28.29 4.06
CA ALA A 60 9.25 -28.40 5.00
C ALA A 60 10.56 -27.81 4.43
N ASP A 61 10.86 -28.09 3.16
CA ASP A 61 12.03 -27.55 2.46
C ASP A 61 11.97 -26.01 2.38
N VAL A 62 10.80 -25.46 2.05
CA VAL A 62 10.59 -24.01 1.97
C VAL A 62 10.71 -23.36 3.35
N ALA A 63 10.13 -23.96 4.39
CA ALA A 63 10.22 -23.44 5.75
C ALA A 63 11.68 -23.43 6.25
N ALA A 64 12.45 -24.49 5.99
CA ALA A 64 13.86 -24.58 6.33
C ALA A 64 14.69 -23.51 5.60
N TYR A 65 14.42 -23.29 4.31
CA TYR A 65 15.07 -22.25 3.52
C TYR A 65 14.81 -20.85 4.09
N VAL A 66 13.53 -20.51 4.36
CA VAL A 66 13.16 -19.20 4.91
C VAL A 66 13.75 -18.99 6.30
N ALA A 67 13.72 -20.02 7.16
CA ALA A 67 14.33 -19.96 8.49
C ALA A 67 15.85 -19.74 8.41
N GLY A 68 16.55 -20.45 7.52
CA GLY A 68 17.98 -20.25 7.28
C GLY A 68 18.31 -18.83 6.83
N PHE A 69 17.55 -18.32 5.85
CA PHE A 69 17.68 -16.94 5.38
C PHE A 69 17.45 -15.91 6.49
N LEU A 70 16.41 -16.10 7.31
CA LEU A 70 16.12 -15.22 8.45
C LEU A 70 17.21 -15.27 9.52
N MET A 71 17.75 -16.44 9.82
CA MET A 71 18.84 -16.59 10.80
C MET A 71 20.14 -15.94 10.32
N GLU A 72 20.44 -16.00 9.02
CA GLU A 72 21.60 -15.32 8.42
C GLU A 72 21.46 -13.79 8.48
N ARG A 73 20.29 -13.27 8.11
CA ARG A 73 20.05 -11.82 7.97
C ARG A 73 19.60 -11.13 9.25
N CYS A 74 18.93 -11.85 10.14
CA CYS A 74 18.35 -11.37 11.39
C CYS A 74 18.63 -12.36 12.53
N PRO A 75 19.90 -12.57 12.97
CA PRO A 75 20.25 -13.58 13.97
C PRO A 75 19.52 -13.44 15.32
N ARG A 76 19.06 -12.22 15.65
CA ARG A 76 18.30 -11.92 16.87
C ARG A 76 16.78 -12.02 16.70
N LEU A 77 16.31 -12.45 15.52
CA LEU A 77 14.89 -12.53 15.14
C LEU A 77 14.13 -11.21 15.32
N ARG A 78 14.84 -10.08 15.17
CA ARG A 78 14.29 -8.73 15.18
C ARG A 78 14.36 -8.16 13.77
N ALA A 79 13.49 -8.66 12.90
CA ALA A 79 13.35 -8.09 11.57
C ALA A 79 12.70 -6.70 11.69
N PRO A 80 13.17 -5.69 10.94
CA PRO A 80 12.48 -4.42 10.88
C PRO A 80 11.12 -4.60 10.23
N LEU A 81 10.22 -3.66 10.49
CA LEU A 81 8.94 -3.60 9.80
C LEU A 81 9.14 -3.53 8.29
N ASN A 82 8.37 -4.30 7.53
CA ASN A 82 8.43 -4.29 6.06
C ASN A 82 7.66 -3.09 5.48
N GLY A 83 8.07 -1.88 5.82
CA GLY A 83 7.48 -0.62 5.34
C GLY A 83 8.35 0.10 4.31
N ARG A 84 7.79 1.17 3.72
CA ARG A 84 8.47 1.98 2.70
C ARG A 84 9.75 2.66 3.21
N LEU A 85 9.82 3.03 4.50
CA LEU A 85 10.98 3.71 5.07
C LEU A 85 12.30 2.98 4.83
N ARG A 86 12.30 1.65 4.90
CA ARG A 86 13.51 0.83 4.68
C ARG A 86 14.05 0.95 3.25
N HIS A 87 13.20 1.27 2.28
CA HIS A 87 13.63 1.46 0.88
C HIS A 87 14.31 2.83 0.67
N PHE A 88 13.99 3.84 1.48
CA PHE A 88 14.71 5.12 1.44
C PHE A 88 16.16 4.98 1.93
N ASP A 89 16.42 4.01 2.81
CA ASP A 89 17.78 3.71 3.31
C ASP A 89 18.54 2.70 2.42
N ALA A 90 18.12 2.51 1.17
CA ALA A 90 18.79 1.62 0.23
C ALA A 90 20.29 1.95 0.11
N GLY A 91 21.11 0.89 0.05
CA GLY A 91 22.57 1.00 0.05
C GLY A 91 23.18 1.27 1.44
N GLY A 92 22.39 1.25 2.52
CA GLY A 92 22.87 1.51 3.88
C GLY A 92 23.12 2.99 4.17
N VAL A 93 22.64 3.89 3.31
CA VAL A 93 22.74 5.34 3.49
C VAL A 93 21.53 5.79 4.34
N PRO A 94 21.74 6.50 5.47
CA PRO A 94 20.68 6.78 6.45
C PRO A 94 19.82 7.99 6.04
N ARG A 95 19.10 7.89 4.92
CA ARG A 95 18.27 9.00 4.38
C ARG A 95 17.06 9.27 5.26
N VAL A 96 16.49 8.25 5.89
CA VAL A 96 15.39 8.43 6.86
C VAL A 96 15.87 9.21 8.07
N ALA A 97 17.04 8.89 8.64
CA ALA A 97 17.58 9.64 9.78
C ALA A 97 17.87 11.11 9.43
N ARG A 98 18.40 11.38 8.24
CA ARG A 98 18.57 12.77 7.74
C ARG A 98 17.24 13.49 7.61
N LEU A 99 16.20 12.82 7.12
CA LEU A 99 14.85 13.38 7.10
C LEU A 99 14.35 13.66 8.53
N GLU A 100 14.61 12.80 9.51
CA GLU A 100 14.25 13.10 10.91
C GLU A 100 14.94 14.35 11.44
N GLU A 101 16.20 14.57 11.07
CA GLU A 101 16.97 15.77 11.43
C GLU A 101 16.35 17.03 10.79
N ASP A 102 15.99 16.96 9.50
CA ASP A 102 15.30 18.03 8.79
C ASP A 102 13.97 18.41 9.48
N LEU A 103 13.29 17.43 10.08
CA LEU A 103 11.98 17.58 10.73
C LEU A 103 12.06 17.82 12.24
N ALA A 104 13.26 17.91 12.84
CA ALA A 104 13.43 17.92 14.29
C ALA A 104 12.76 19.12 15.00
N GLY A 105 12.55 20.23 14.28
CA GLY A 105 11.88 21.43 14.79
C GLY A 105 10.35 21.36 14.80
N LEU A 106 9.75 20.33 14.18
CA LEU A 106 8.30 20.14 14.11
C LEU A 106 7.79 19.34 15.32
N ASP A 107 6.53 19.56 15.69
CA ASP A 107 5.89 18.73 16.71
C ASP A 107 5.74 17.27 16.22
N PRO A 108 5.65 16.28 17.14
CA PRO A 108 5.61 14.87 16.74
C PRO A 108 4.50 14.51 15.75
N ARG A 109 3.34 15.18 15.81
CA ARG A 109 2.24 14.91 14.88
C ARG A 109 2.57 15.46 13.51
N GLU A 110 3.06 16.69 13.40
CA GLU A 110 3.45 17.24 12.09
C GLU A 110 4.60 16.46 11.46
N ARG A 111 5.58 16.00 12.25
CA ARG A 111 6.62 15.06 11.78
C ARG A 111 6.01 13.81 11.16
N ALA A 112 5.05 13.20 11.83
CA ALA A 112 4.32 12.04 11.31
C ALA A 112 3.55 12.39 10.02
N ARG A 113 2.83 13.52 9.97
CA ARG A 113 2.12 13.97 8.77
C ARG A 113 3.08 14.10 7.58
N THR A 114 4.23 14.73 7.79
CA THR A 114 5.27 14.90 6.75
C THR A 114 5.85 13.57 6.26
N LYS A 115 6.06 12.59 7.14
CA LYS A 115 6.47 11.24 6.71
C LYS A 115 5.39 10.56 5.88
N ILE A 116 4.13 10.65 6.28
CA ILE A 116 3.00 10.06 5.52
C ILE A 116 2.85 10.75 4.16
N ASP A 117 3.05 12.07 4.07
CA ASP A 117 3.08 12.82 2.82
C ASP A 117 4.16 12.33 1.84
N LEU A 118 5.29 11.83 2.34
CA LEU A 118 6.31 11.17 1.53
C LEU A 118 5.92 9.73 1.18
N ILE A 119 5.46 8.96 2.17
CA ILE A 119 5.24 7.51 2.05
C ILE A 119 4.09 7.20 1.09
N VAL A 120 2.95 7.87 1.20
CA VAL A 120 1.75 7.58 0.39
C VAL A 120 2.03 7.69 -1.11
N PRO A 121 2.47 8.83 -1.65
CA PRO A 121 2.80 8.91 -3.08
C PRO A 121 3.95 7.97 -3.45
N SER A 122 4.94 7.77 -2.57
CA SER A 122 6.06 6.86 -2.87
C SER A 122 5.64 5.41 -3.01
N VAL A 123 4.68 4.93 -2.21
CA VAL A 123 4.10 3.59 -2.32
C VAL A 123 3.24 3.48 -3.58
N LEU A 124 2.42 4.48 -3.88
CA LEU A 124 1.57 4.49 -5.09
C LEU A 124 2.39 4.46 -6.40
N LEU A 125 3.60 5.01 -6.39
CA LEU A 125 4.53 5.01 -7.52
C LEU A 125 5.35 3.72 -7.65
N ASP A 126 5.26 2.81 -6.66
CA ASP A 126 6.01 1.56 -6.61
C ASP A 126 5.41 0.46 -7.50
N ALA A 127 5.36 0.77 -8.79
CA ALA A 127 4.99 -0.14 -9.86
C ALA A 127 6.25 -0.65 -10.60
N GLY A 128 6.08 -1.62 -11.51
CA GLY A 128 7.18 -2.12 -12.34
C GLY A 128 7.96 -0.99 -13.02
N ALA A 129 9.27 -0.94 -12.82
CA ALA A 129 10.16 0.06 -13.41
C ALA A 129 10.77 -0.37 -14.77
N GLY A 130 10.51 -1.61 -15.19
CA GLY A 130 11.23 -2.25 -16.29
C GLY A 130 12.65 -2.65 -15.90
N SER A 131 13.39 -3.24 -16.84
CA SER A 131 14.77 -3.69 -16.63
C SER A 131 15.81 -2.61 -16.97
N VAL A 132 15.41 -1.56 -17.70
CA VAL A 132 16.32 -0.52 -18.22
C VAL A 132 16.50 0.63 -17.25
N TRP A 133 15.46 1.03 -16.51
CA TRP A 133 15.55 2.18 -15.62
C TRP A 133 16.36 1.93 -14.35
N GLY A 134 17.07 2.94 -13.88
CA GLY A 134 17.59 3.00 -12.51
C GLY A 134 17.83 4.44 -12.03
N PHE A 135 17.78 4.61 -10.71
CA PHE A 135 18.10 5.85 -10.04
C PHE A 135 19.59 5.89 -9.69
N GLN A 136 20.29 6.96 -10.06
CA GLN A 136 21.71 7.14 -9.78
C GLN A 136 21.90 8.11 -8.63
N GLU A 137 22.69 7.74 -7.63
CA GLU A 137 23.09 8.62 -6.52
C GLU A 137 24.48 8.20 -6.06
N ASP A 138 25.40 9.16 -5.95
CA ASP A 138 26.78 8.95 -5.48
C ASP A 138 27.53 7.80 -6.19
N GLY A 139 27.29 7.65 -7.50
CA GLY A 139 27.91 6.60 -8.32
C GLY A 139 27.29 5.20 -8.15
N VAL A 140 26.25 5.06 -7.34
CA VAL A 140 25.51 3.81 -7.14
C VAL A 140 24.20 3.85 -7.92
N ARG A 141 23.91 2.76 -8.62
CA ARG A 141 22.67 2.55 -9.36
C ARG A 141 21.68 1.71 -8.55
N TYR A 142 20.55 2.31 -8.23
CA TYR A 142 19.42 1.64 -7.57
C TYR A 142 18.33 1.32 -8.62
N THR A 143 17.70 0.16 -8.52
CA THR A 143 16.66 -0.28 -9.47
C THR A 143 15.44 -0.73 -8.71
N ARG A 144 14.32 -0.97 -9.42
CA ARG A 144 13.07 -1.50 -8.84
C ARG A 144 12.59 -0.62 -7.67
N SER A 145 12.09 -1.25 -6.60
CA SER A 145 11.42 -0.55 -5.50
C SER A 145 12.33 0.41 -4.77
N GLU A 146 13.60 0.04 -4.54
CA GLU A 146 14.60 0.89 -3.91
C GLU A 146 14.88 2.13 -4.75
N GLY A 147 15.11 1.97 -6.07
CA GLY A 147 15.31 3.11 -6.96
C GLY A 147 14.09 4.03 -6.99
N LEU A 148 12.88 3.47 -7.06
CA LEU A 148 11.63 4.23 -7.06
C LEU A 148 11.41 4.98 -5.74
N ALA A 149 11.85 4.41 -4.61
CA ALA A 149 11.82 5.09 -3.31
C ALA A 149 12.71 6.33 -3.34
N LEU A 150 13.95 6.20 -3.81
CA LEU A 150 14.88 7.34 -3.91
C LEU A 150 14.39 8.42 -4.87
N ALA A 151 13.84 8.03 -6.02
CA ALA A 151 13.21 8.96 -6.95
C ALA A 151 12.00 9.69 -6.32
N SER A 152 11.18 9.00 -5.53
CA SER A 152 10.07 9.60 -4.79
C SER A 152 10.54 10.58 -3.73
N LEU A 153 11.63 10.25 -3.02
CA LEU A 153 12.26 11.15 -2.04
C LEU A 153 12.83 12.40 -2.73
N GLN A 154 13.44 12.25 -3.90
CA GLN A 154 13.90 13.39 -4.71
C GLN A 154 12.72 14.26 -5.15
N LEU A 155 11.61 13.68 -5.62
CA LEU A 155 10.39 14.41 -5.97
C LEU A 155 9.82 15.17 -4.77
N PHE A 156 9.76 14.51 -3.61
CA PHE A 156 9.25 15.12 -2.38
C PHE A 156 10.08 16.34 -1.95
N ARG A 157 11.41 16.25 -2.11
CA ARG A 157 12.35 17.33 -1.80
C ARG A 157 12.46 18.41 -2.88
N SER A 158 11.88 18.22 -4.06
CA SER A 158 12.00 19.19 -5.17
C SER A 158 11.09 20.41 -5.02
N GLY A 159 10.18 20.40 -4.05
CA GLY A 159 9.16 21.45 -3.90
C GLY A 159 8.02 21.37 -4.93
N ALA A 160 7.87 20.25 -5.64
CA ALA A 160 6.82 20.08 -6.65
C ALA A 160 5.45 19.68 -6.06
N LEU A 161 5.44 19.10 -4.86
CA LEU A 161 4.24 18.51 -4.23
C LEU A 161 3.47 19.43 -3.27
N PRO A 162 4.03 20.51 -2.70
CA PRO A 162 3.25 21.50 -1.96
C PRO A 162 2.28 22.27 -2.87
N GLY A 163 1.14 22.68 -2.31
CA GLY A 163 0.18 23.55 -2.96
C GLY A 163 0.69 24.98 -3.13
N SER A 164 1.57 25.43 -2.22
CA SER A 164 2.34 26.66 -2.29
C SER A 164 3.61 26.58 -1.41
N GLY A 165 4.63 27.38 -1.72
CA GLY A 165 5.87 27.40 -0.94
C GLY A 165 6.82 26.23 -1.27
N VAL A 166 7.78 25.96 -0.38
CA VAL A 166 8.84 24.95 -0.54
C VAL A 166 8.90 23.97 0.64
N ASP A 167 7.77 23.80 1.34
CA ASP A 167 7.67 22.96 2.52
C ASP A 167 7.78 21.47 2.16
N LEU A 168 8.24 20.62 3.09
CA LEU A 168 8.21 19.17 2.94
C LEU A 168 6.77 18.66 3.15
N ARG A 169 5.93 18.84 2.14
CA ARG A 169 4.52 18.47 2.13
C ARG A 169 4.07 17.93 0.77
N CYS A 170 3.04 17.10 0.81
CA CYS A 170 2.34 16.61 -0.36
C CYS A 170 0.87 17.02 -0.26
N GLU A 171 0.45 17.98 -1.08
CA GLU A 171 -0.89 18.54 -1.05
C GLU A 171 -1.61 18.30 -2.37
N ALA A 172 -2.95 18.25 -2.32
CA ALA A 172 -3.78 17.97 -3.48
C ALA A 172 -3.48 18.90 -4.66
N ALA A 173 -3.35 20.21 -4.38
CA ALA A 173 -3.09 21.20 -5.40
C ALA A 173 -1.72 21.03 -6.09
N GLY A 174 -0.68 20.61 -5.35
CA GLY A 174 0.63 20.31 -5.94
C GLY A 174 0.59 19.06 -6.80
N LEU A 175 -0.02 17.99 -6.30
CA LEU A 175 -0.23 16.73 -7.02
C LEU A 175 -0.98 16.91 -8.35
N GLN A 176 -2.05 17.71 -8.37
CA GLN A 176 -2.87 17.94 -9.56
C GLN A 176 -2.14 18.76 -10.64
N ARG A 177 -1.21 19.64 -10.24
CA ARG A 177 -0.41 20.45 -11.18
C ARG A 177 0.85 19.76 -11.66
N LEU A 178 1.23 18.64 -11.06
CA LEU A 178 2.48 17.94 -11.37
C LEU A 178 2.57 17.58 -12.86
N THR A 179 3.65 18.03 -13.48
CA THR A 179 3.92 17.81 -14.91
C THR A 179 4.72 16.53 -15.14
N ALA A 180 4.62 15.99 -16.35
CA ALA A 180 5.44 14.85 -16.76
C ALA A 180 6.95 15.18 -16.73
N SER A 181 7.32 16.44 -16.99
CA SER A 181 8.71 16.90 -16.99
C SER A 181 9.31 16.93 -15.58
N GLU A 182 8.57 17.43 -14.59
CA GLU A 182 8.99 17.42 -13.18
C GLU A 182 9.16 15.99 -12.68
N LEU A 183 8.20 15.11 -13.00
CA LEU A 183 8.28 13.70 -12.64
C LEU A 183 9.46 13.01 -13.35
N ALA A 184 9.66 13.25 -14.65
CA ALA A 184 10.80 12.72 -15.40
C ALA A 184 12.13 13.16 -14.79
N THR A 185 12.23 14.43 -14.38
CA THR A 185 13.44 15.00 -13.78
C THR A 185 13.74 14.33 -12.44
N ALA A 186 12.76 14.24 -11.54
CA ALA A 186 12.93 13.59 -10.25
C ALA A 186 13.22 12.08 -10.38
N PHE A 187 12.66 11.42 -11.39
CA PHE A 187 12.90 10.01 -11.68
C PHE A 187 14.08 9.77 -12.63
N GLN A 188 14.85 10.81 -12.96
CA GLN A 188 16.02 10.73 -13.84
C GLN A 188 15.74 10.09 -15.22
N VAL A 189 14.52 10.23 -15.73
CA VAL A 189 14.11 9.68 -17.03
C VAL A 189 14.72 10.52 -18.14
N ARG A 190 15.47 9.85 -19.00
CA ARG A 190 16.20 10.42 -20.14
C ARG A 190 16.48 9.30 -21.15
N PRO A 191 16.86 9.60 -22.40
CA PRO A 191 17.24 8.56 -23.36
C PRO A 191 18.28 7.59 -22.77
N GLY A 192 17.98 6.29 -22.80
CA GLY A 192 18.83 5.24 -22.22
C GLY A 192 18.63 4.97 -20.72
N ASN A 193 17.73 5.70 -20.06
CA ASN A 193 17.25 5.45 -18.71
C ASN A 193 15.72 5.55 -18.67
N ASP A 194 15.07 4.77 -19.52
CA ASP A 194 13.62 4.89 -19.77
C ASP A 194 12.81 4.19 -18.68
N LEU A 195 11.94 4.95 -18.00
CA LEU A 195 11.00 4.42 -17.02
C LEU A 195 9.70 3.99 -17.70
N VAL A 196 9.38 2.70 -17.61
CA VAL A 196 8.10 2.15 -18.11
C VAL A 196 6.94 2.80 -17.34
N GLY A 197 5.99 3.42 -18.04
CA GLY A 197 4.74 3.92 -17.44
C GLY A 197 4.88 5.25 -16.68
N LEU A 198 5.77 6.16 -17.11
CA LEU A 198 5.91 7.49 -16.50
C LEU A 198 4.59 8.28 -16.47
N GLU A 199 3.86 8.34 -17.59
CA GLU A 199 2.59 9.08 -17.65
C GLU A 199 1.51 8.45 -16.77
N GLY A 200 1.48 7.11 -16.69
CA GLY A 200 0.59 6.40 -15.77
C GLY A 200 0.87 6.75 -14.30
N ARG A 201 2.15 6.88 -13.93
CA ARG A 201 2.56 7.35 -12.60
C ARG A 201 2.11 8.78 -12.32
N ARG A 202 2.25 9.69 -13.29
CA ARG A 202 1.75 11.06 -13.17
C ARG A 202 0.23 11.06 -12.97
N SER A 203 -0.50 10.30 -13.77
CA SER A 203 -1.95 10.17 -13.64
C SER A 203 -2.37 9.67 -12.25
N VAL A 204 -1.66 8.69 -11.68
CA VAL A 204 -1.91 8.20 -10.32
C VAL A 204 -1.73 9.32 -9.29
N LEU A 205 -0.70 10.16 -9.41
CA LEU A 205 -0.50 11.28 -8.50
C LEU A 205 -1.57 12.37 -8.65
N VAL A 206 -1.96 12.69 -9.89
CA VAL A 206 -3.07 13.63 -10.13
C VAL A 206 -4.37 13.10 -9.52
N SER A 207 -4.69 11.81 -9.73
CA SER A 207 -5.86 11.17 -9.14
C SER A 207 -5.78 11.09 -7.61
N LEU A 208 -4.59 10.92 -7.03
CA LEU A 208 -4.38 11.07 -5.59
C LEU A 208 -4.80 12.47 -5.14
N GLY A 209 -4.35 13.52 -5.83
CA GLY A 209 -4.75 14.89 -5.50
C GLY A 209 -6.27 15.08 -5.49
N CYS A 210 -6.98 14.54 -6.47
CA CYS A 210 -8.45 14.57 -6.49
C CYS A 210 -9.08 13.74 -5.35
N ALA A 211 -8.51 12.58 -5.03
CA ALA A 211 -8.99 11.72 -3.95
C ALA A 211 -8.90 12.44 -2.60
N LEU A 212 -7.78 13.13 -2.33
CA LEU A 212 -7.57 13.90 -1.11
C LEU A 212 -8.63 15.00 -0.92
N GLU A 213 -9.00 15.71 -1.99
CA GLU A 213 -10.05 16.75 -1.95
C GLU A 213 -11.45 16.16 -1.76
N SER A 214 -11.71 14.98 -2.34
CA SER A 214 -13.01 14.31 -2.23
C SER A 214 -13.30 13.72 -0.85
N ARG A 215 -12.28 13.58 -0.01
CA ARG A 215 -12.34 12.92 1.31
C ARG A 215 -11.75 13.78 2.43
N PRO A 216 -12.31 14.98 2.68
CA PRO A 216 -11.83 15.87 3.74
C PRO A 216 -11.99 15.27 5.14
N ASP A 217 -12.88 14.30 5.33
CA ASP A 217 -13.03 13.51 6.55
C ASP A 217 -11.79 12.67 6.88
N LEU A 218 -11.01 12.28 5.87
CA LEU A 218 -9.75 11.54 6.02
C LEU A 218 -8.51 12.42 5.83
N PHE A 219 -8.57 13.36 4.88
CA PHE A 219 -7.39 14.08 4.39
C PHE A 219 -7.44 15.60 4.57
N GLY A 220 -8.52 16.14 5.17
CA GLY A 220 -8.83 17.58 5.20
C GLY A 220 -8.44 18.32 6.47
N PHE A 221 -7.68 17.72 7.40
CA PHE A 221 -7.21 18.41 8.60
C PHE A 221 -6.10 19.41 8.24
N GLY A 222 -6.47 20.69 8.13
CA GLY A 222 -5.59 21.76 7.64
C GLY A 222 -5.83 22.05 6.15
N SER A 223 -5.65 23.30 5.76
CA SER A 223 -5.89 23.77 4.39
C SER A 223 -5.09 22.96 3.36
N GLY A 224 -5.71 22.52 2.27
CA GLY A 224 -5.01 22.02 1.07
C GLY A 224 -5.09 20.52 0.77
N GLY A 225 -5.68 19.71 1.65
CA GLY A 225 -5.88 18.25 1.44
C GLY A 225 -4.57 17.48 1.30
N ARG A 226 -4.18 16.69 2.30
CA ARG A 226 -2.88 15.99 2.30
C ARG A 226 -2.95 14.57 2.84
N PRO A 227 -2.11 13.62 2.35
CA PRO A 227 -2.10 12.26 2.87
C PRO A 227 -1.82 12.20 4.38
N GLY A 228 -0.96 13.09 4.87
CA GLY A 228 -0.57 13.19 6.27
C GLY A 228 -1.71 13.47 7.25
N ALA A 229 -2.84 14.02 6.80
CA ALA A 229 -4.02 14.20 7.65
C ALA A 229 -4.63 12.86 8.12
N LEU A 230 -4.21 11.72 7.55
CA LEU A 230 -4.49 10.40 8.14
C LEU A 230 -4.00 10.25 9.59
N VAL A 231 -3.00 11.04 10.03
CA VAL A 231 -2.60 11.08 11.45
C VAL A 231 -3.76 11.57 12.32
N ASP A 232 -4.48 12.61 11.90
CA ASP A 232 -5.60 13.19 12.64
C ASP A 232 -6.82 12.26 12.65
N TRP A 233 -7.08 11.61 11.51
CA TRP A 233 -8.06 10.52 11.45
C TRP A 233 -7.69 9.38 12.40
N ALA A 234 -6.45 8.91 12.39
CA ALA A 234 -5.98 7.82 13.26
C ALA A 234 -6.11 8.18 14.74
N LEU A 235 -5.75 9.42 15.13
CA LEU A 235 -5.89 9.91 16.50
C LEU A 235 -7.34 9.96 16.97
N SER A 236 -8.30 10.31 16.09
CA SER A 236 -9.72 10.36 16.44
C SER A 236 -10.40 8.99 16.49
N HIS A 237 -9.84 7.98 15.81
CA HIS A 237 -10.38 6.62 15.75
C HIS A 237 -9.66 5.62 16.68
N ALA A 238 -8.51 6.01 17.23
CA ALA A 238 -7.77 5.19 18.18
C ALA A 238 -8.48 5.14 19.55
N SER A 239 -8.67 3.94 20.08
CA SER A 239 -9.16 3.74 21.45
C SER A 239 -7.97 3.51 22.39
N GLY A 240 -7.78 4.39 23.37
CA GLY A 240 -6.66 4.29 24.31
C GLY A 240 -5.30 4.31 23.61
N LYS A 241 -5.15 5.12 22.54
CA LYS A 241 -3.96 5.19 21.65
C LYS A 241 -3.73 3.98 20.76
N LYS A 242 -4.64 3.02 20.71
CA LYS A 242 -4.55 1.84 19.84
C LYS A 242 -5.47 1.95 18.65
N LEU A 243 -4.94 1.70 17.46
CA LEU A 243 -5.69 1.68 16.20
C LEU A 243 -5.60 0.28 15.58
N ASP A 244 -6.75 -0.29 15.23
CA ASP A 244 -6.80 -1.58 14.53
C ASP A 244 -6.30 -1.45 13.08
N ALA A 245 -5.40 -2.34 12.67
CA ALA A 245 -4.81 -2.33 11.33
C ALA A 245 -5.86 -2.53 10.22
N SER A 246 -6.91 -3.33 10.47
CA SER A 246 -7.99 -3.51 9.49
C SER A 246 -8.82 -2.24 9.34
N SER A 247 -9.04 -1.48 10.42
CA SER A 247 -9.66 -0.15 10.33
C SER A 247 -8.83 0.82 9.51
N LEU A 248 -7.50 0.84 9.72
CA LEU A 248 -6.58 1.67 8.93
C LEU A 248 -6.58 1.28 7.44
N LEU A 249 -6.53 -0.02 7.14
CA LEU A 249 -6.65 -0.50 5.76
C LEU A 249 -7.99 -0.11 5.14
N GLY A 250 -9.09 -0.23 5.88
CA GLY A 250 -10.42 0.18 5.43
C GLY A 250 -10.47 1.66 5.04
N ALA A 251 -9.91 2.54 5.88
CA ALA A 251 -9.82 3.97 5.59
C ALA A 251 -8.95 4.26 4.36
N ILE A 252 -7.83 3.55 4.18
CA ILE A 252 -6.97 3.67 3.00
C ILE A 252 -7.73 3.24 1.73
N LEU A 253 -8.38 2.07 1.77
CA LEU A 253 -9.11 1.53 0.62
C LEU A 253 -10.28 2.40 0.22
N ASP A 254 -10.98 2.96 1.20
CA ASP A 254 -12.10 3.85 0.96
C ASP A 254 -11.65 5.24 0.50
N GLY A 255 -10.65 5.81 1.17
CA GLY A 255 -10.13 7.14 0.88
C GLY A 255 -9.41 7.26 -0.46
N LEU A 256 -8.72 6.19 -0.89
CA LEU A 256 -7.92 6.18 -2.11
C LEU A 256 -8.60 5.45 -3.27
N ALA A 257 -9.84 4.97 -3.12
CA ALA A 257 -10.51 4.14 -4.13
C ALA A 257 -10.48 4.75 -5.55
N SER A 258 -10.66 6.07 -5.65
CA SER A 258 -10.70 6.81 -6.92
C SER A 258 -9.34 6.99 -7.59
N VAL A 259 -8.22 6.66 -6.92
CA VAL A 259 -6.86 6.72 -7.48
C VAL A 259 -6.68 5.76 -8.66
N TRP A 260 -7.42 4.64 -8.67
CA TRP A 260 -7.32 3.61 -9.69
C TRP A 260 -8.59 3.58 -10.56
N PRO A 261 -8.68 4.39 -11.63
CA PRO A 261 -9.84 4.38 -12.51
C PRO A 261 -9.96 3.06 -13.29
N GLY A 262 -11.19 2.70 -13.66
CA GLY A 262 -11.48 1.51 -14.47
C GLY A 262 -11.33 0.18 -13.72
N ARG A 263 -11.41 0.20 -12.39
CA ARG A 263 -11.49 -1.03 -11.58
C ARG A 263 -12.93 -1.54 -11.53
N VAL A 264 -13.08 -2.76 -11.01
CA VAL A 264 -14.41 -3.34 -10.78
C VAL A 264 -15.17 -2.44 -9.82
N GLU A 265 -16.38 -2.05 -10.21
CA GLU A 265 -17.29 -1.28 -9.38
C GLU A 265 -18.48 -2.13 -8.96
N LEU A 266 -18.93 -1.92 -7.73
CA LEU A 266 -20.18 -2.46 -7.23
C LEU A 266 -21.02 -1.29 -6.71
N GLN A 267 -22.19 -1.07 -7.31
CA GLN A 267 -23.06 0.09 -7.00
C GLN A 267 -22.34 1.44 -7.13
N GLY A 268 -21.49 1.61 -8.16
CA GLY A 268 -20.70 2.83 -8.37
C GLY A 268 -19.55 3.02 -7.37
N GLN A 269 -19.30 2.05 -6.49
CA GLN A 269 -18.16 2.07 -5.58
C GLN A 269 -17.01 1.23 -6.14
N ASN A 270 -15.87 1.88 -6.35
CA ASN A 270 -14.66 1.25 -6.87
C ASN A 270 -14.08 0.25 -5.84
N LEU A 271 -14.00 -1.02 -6.20
CA LEU A 271 -13.50 -2.09 -5.32
C LEU A 271 -11.98 -2.19 -5.28
N GLY A 272 -11.24 -1.25 -5.86
CA GLY A 272 -9.78 -1.22 -5.85
C GLY A 272 -9.16 -2.44 -6.50
N ASP A 273 -8.24 -3.08 -5.80
CA ASP A 273 -7.43 -4.22 -6.23
C ASP A 273 -8.23 -5.54 -6.16
N THR A 274 -9.35 -5.58 -6.89
CA THR A 274 -10.31 -6.69 -6.92
C THR A 274 -10.56 -7.16 -8.35
N TRP A 275 -10.54 -8.46 -8.57
CA TRP A 275 -10.77 -9.08 -9.89
C TRP A 275 -11.80 -10.18 -9.83
N HIS A 276 -12.43 -10.43 -10.98
CA HIS A 276 -13.26 -11.62 -11.15
C HIS A 276 -12.39 -12.84 -11.42
N HIS A 277 -12.59 -13.91 -10.66
CA HIS A 277 -11.95 -15.20 -10.89
C HIS A 277 -13.00 -16.27 -11.25
N PRO A 278 -12.98 -16.82 -12.49
CA PRO A 278 -14.06 -17.68 -12.99
C PRO A 278 -14.25 -18.96 -12.17
N ALA A 279 -13.20 -19.43 -11.49
CA ALA A 279 -13.28 -20.62 -10.65
C ALA A 279 -14.08 -20.45 -9.34
N LEU A 280 -14.47 -19.22 -8.97
CA LEU A 280 -15.30 -18.93 -7.80
C LEU A 280 -16.77 -18.59 -8.15
N GLY A 281 -17.15 -18.76 -9.43
CA GLY A 281 -18.49 -18.44 -9.92
C GLY A 281 -18.57 -17.06 -10.56
N ASP A 282 -19.79 -16.67 -10.91
CA ASP A 282 -20.09 -15.42 -11.58
C ASP A 282 -20.48 -14.30 -10.60
N GLY A 283 -20.47 -13.06 -11.09
CA GLY A 283 -20.92 -11.90 -10.34
C GLY A 283 -20.10 -11.65 -9.08
N ALA A 284 -20.77 -11.27 -7.98
CA ALA A 284 -20.13 -10.94 -6.72
C ALA A 284 -19.36 -12.11 -6.08
N ALA A 285 -19.85 -13.34 -6.24
CA ALA A 285 -19.21 -14.53 -5.67
C ALA A 285 -17.82 -14.79 -6.28
N GLY A 286 -17.66 -14.40 -7.55
CA GLY A 286 -16.41 -14.47 -8.31
C GLY A 286 -15.40 -13.37 -7.97
N LEU A 287 -15.75 -12.36 -7.17
CA LEU A 287 -14.86 -11.25 -6.85
C LEU A 287 -13.81 -11.65 -5.80
N VAL A 288 -12.54 -11.45 -6.16
CA VAL A 288 -11.36 -11.78 -5.36
C VAL A 288 -10.56 -10.50 -5.12
N PRO A 289 -10.61 -9.93 -3.91
CA PRO A 289 -9.76 -8.81 -3.54
C PRO A 289 -8.35 -9.29 -3.20
N PHE A 290 -7.35 -8.52 -3.59
CA PHE A 290 -5.94 -8.73 -3.21
C PHE A 290 -5.40 -7.57 -2.38
N HIS A 291 -5.76 -6.33 -2.71
CA HIS A 291 -5.40 -5.10 -1.99
C HIS A 291 -3.92 -5.00 -1.62
N LYS A 292 -3.03 -5.59 -2.41
CA LYS A 292 -1.63 -5.81 -2.01
C LYS A 292 -0.92 -4.51 -1.71
N LEU A 293 -1.10 -3.51 -2.58
CA LEU A 293 -0.43 -2.21 -2.41
C LEU A 293 -0.99 -1.46 -1.21
N SER A 294 -2.30 -1.49 -1.00
CA SER A 294 -2.96 -0.85 0.15
C SER A 294 -2.59 -1.52 1.47
N GLN A 295 -2.49 -2.85 1.51
CA GLN A 295 -1.95 -3.57 2.67
C GLN A 295 -0.51 -3.13 2.97
N TRP A 296 0.35 -3.07 1.96
CA TRP A 296 1.72 -2.63 2.15
C TRP A 296 1.83 -1.15 2.55
N LEU A 297 0.92 -0.31 2.06
CA LEU A 297 0.77 1.06 2.55
C LEU A 297 0.41 1.07 4.04
N THR A 298 -0.56 0.27 4.49
CA THR A 298 -0.93 0.14 5.91
C THR A 298 0.29 -0.21 6.77
N TRP A 299 1.10 -1.20 6.36
CA TRP A 299 2.37 -1.52 7.02
C TRP A 299 3.35 -0.34 7.02
N SER A 300 3.42 0.42 5.92
CA SER A 300 4.31 1.57 5.80
C SER A 300 3.94 2.76 6.69
N LEU A 301 2.69 2.85 7.17
CA LEU A 301 2.22 3.94 8.03
C LEU A 301 2.40 3.67 9.54
N VAL A 302 2.71 2.44 9.94
CA VAL A 302 2.84 2.05 11.36
C VAL A 302 3.90 2.88 12.09
N GLU A 303 5.11 3.01 11.52
CA GLU A 303 6.20 3.78 12.13
C GLU A 303 5.82 5.28 12.30
N PRO A 304 5.35 6.01 11.25
CA PRO A 304 4.85 7.38 11.41
C PRO A 304 3.72 7.53 12.43
N LEU A 305 2.75 6.61 12.47
CA LEU A 305 1.65 6.67 13.42
C LEU A 305 2.13 6.48 14.86
N ALA A 306 3.09 5.59 15.09
CA ALA A 306 3.72 5.41 16.39
C ALA A 306 4.42 6.69 16.87
N ASP A 307 5.10 7.42 15.98
CA ASP A 307 5.71 8.71 16.29
C ASP A 307 4.68 9.78 16.72
N ALA A 308 3.47 9.72 16.17
CA ALA A 308 2.34 10.56 16.58
C ALA A 308 1.65 10.09 17.88
N GLY A 309 2.10 8.97 18.46
CA GLY A 309 1.56 8.38 19.68
C GLY A 309 0.38 7.43 19.46
N VAL A 310 0.23 6.85 18.26
CA VAL A 310 -0.78 5.85 17.92
C VAL A 310 -0.11 4.49 17.67
N GLU A 311 -0.43 3.50 18.50
CA GLU A 311 0.02 2.12 18.33
C GLU A 311 -0.93 1.39 17.35
N THR A 312 -0.42 0.91 16.22
CA THR A 312 -1.18 0.05 15.32
C THR A 312 -1.15 -1.40 15.82
N ILE A 313 -2.32 -1.99 16.05
CA ILE A 313 -2.49 -3.37 16.53
C ILE A 313 -3.15 -4.26 15.47
N GLY A 314 -3.04 -5.58 15.61
CA GLY A 314 -3.70 -6.53 14.71
C GLY A 314 -3.09 -6.59 13.31
N LEU A 315 -1.80 -6.27 13.15
CA LEU A 315 -1.11 -6.31 11.84
C LEU A 315 -1.08 -7.72 11.22
N GLU A 316 -1.07 -8.76 12.06
CA GLU A 316 -1.21 -10.15 11.65
C GLU A 316 -2.58 -10.48 11.06
N SER A 317 -3.55 -9.56 11.15
CA SER A 317 -4.89 -9.69 10.57
C SER A 317 -5.00 -9.15 9.14
N LEU A 318 -3.96 -8.48 8.62
CA LEU A 318 -3.89 -8.01 7.23
C LEU A 318 -3.65 -9.15 6.23
#